data_AF-A0A923MFT0-F1
#
_entry.id   AF-A0A923MFT0-F1
#
_cell.length_a   1.000
_cell.length_b   1.000
_cell.length_c   1.000
_cell.angle_alpha   90.00
_cell.angle_beta   90.00
_cell.angle_gamma   90.00
#
_symmetry.space_group_name_H-M   'P 1'
#
loop_
_entity.id
_entity.type
_entity.pdbx_description
1 polymer ?
#
loop_
_entity_poly.entity_id
_entity_poly.type
_entity_poly.pdbx_seq_one_letter_code
_entity_poly.pdbx_strand_id
1 'polypeptide(L)'
;MKFEKRADGGEVTPASSETPETGKKPVIIYILILFLAAFLLMFLSMLSHQRSNTEALGQLQNSVSAIQEIQTTQEQIIELQKRLDETEAERDEAKEELKVISDSISDLEKTSQALLALYNLQQEYLTGNLDGCLLTLQEISDQHLDELLPSTNTEGVTPPAQRYQELKEAILNK
;
A
#
# COMPACT_ATOMS: atom_id res chain seq x y z
N MET A 1 -64.39 -44.38 31.56
CA MET A 1 -64.30 -45.76 31.02
C MET A 1 -63.53 -45.72 29.71
N LYS A 2 -62.53 -46.60 29.57
CA LYS A 2 -61.83 -46.94 28.31
C LYS A 2 -62.72 -47.84 27.44
N PHE A 3 -62.41 -47.94 26.14
CA PHE A 3 -62.16 -49.15 25.31
C PHE A 3 -62.17 -48.68 23.83
N GLU A 4 -61.08 -48.63 23.06
CA GLU A 4 -60.16 -49.66 22.56
C GLU A 4 -60.64 -50.39 21.28
N LYS A 5 -60.05 -49.96 20.15
CA LYS A 5 -59.58 -50.69 18.94
C LYS A 5 -59.99 -52.17 18.70
N ARG A 6 -60.54 -52.44 17.50
CA ARG A 6 -60.22 -53.55 16.54
C ARG A 6 -61.21 -53.47 15.36
N ALA A 7 -60.77 -53.29 14.11
CA ALA A 7 -60.21 -54.29 13.18
C ALA A 7 -61.23 -55.36 12.76
N ASP A 8 -61.33 -55.55 11.45
CA ASP A 8 -61.59 -56.82 10.73
C ASP A 8 -62.79 -56.81 9.77
N GLY A 9 -62.60 -57.46 8.63
CA GLY A 9 -63.52 -57.52 7.48
C GLY A 9 -62.74 -57.22 6.20
N GLY A 10 -62.07 -58.16 5.56
CA GLY A 10 -62.53 -59.52 5.29
C GLY A 10 -62.92 -59.59 3.81
N GLU A 11 -61.92 -59.87 2.98
CA GLU A 11 -61.93 -60.67 1.74
C GLU A 11 -63.26 -60.88 0.99
N VAL A 12 -63.35 -60.49 -0.29
CA VAL A 12 -63.26 -61.40 -1.45
C VAL A 12 -63.48 -60.62 -2.75
N THR A 13 -62.48 -60.70 -3.62
CA THR A 13 -62.66 -60.52 -5.08
C THR A 13 -62.98 -61.92 -5.63
N PRO A 14 -63.80 -62.05 -6.68
CA PRO A 14 -63.14 -62.33 -7.96
C PRO A 14 -63.75 -61.55 -9.14
N ALA A 15 -62.87 -61.36 -10.12
CA ALA A 15 -63.10 -60.80 -11.43
C ALA A 15 -64.06 -61.64 -12.29
N SER A 16 -64.74 -60.98 -13.24
CA SER A 16 -64.73 -61.24 -14.70
C SER A 16 -65.97 -60.60 -15.32
N SER A 17 -65.82 -59.47 -16.02
CA SER A 17 -65.50 -59.34 -17.46
C SER A 17 -66.70 -59.61 -18.38
N GLU A 18 -67.32 -58.53 -18.90
CA GLU A 18 -67.80 -58.45 -20.28
C GLU A 18 -68.10 -56.98 -20.66
N THR A 19 -67.20 -56.41 -21.47
CA THR A 19 -67.34 -55.20 -22.31
C THR A 19 -68.25 -55.47 -23.53
N PRO A 20 -68.56 -54.52 -24.46
CA PRO A 20 -68.38 -53.05 -24.50
C PRO A 20 -69.65 -52.29 -24.99
N GLU A 21 -69.74 -50.96 -24.86
CA GLU A 21 -70.47 -50.16 -25.87
C GLU A 21 -69.80 -48.79 -26.06
N THR A 22 -69.60 -48.49 -27.33
CA THR A 22 -68.89 -47.38 -27.94
C THR A 22 -69.77 -46.13 -28.00
N GLY A 23 -69.28 -44.97 -27.55
CA GLY A 23 -70.02 -43.73 -27.81
C GLY A 23 -69.65 -42.47 -27.02
N LYS A 24 -68.84 -42.57 -25.95
CA LYS A 24 -68.45 -41.39 -25.13
C LYS A 24 -66.97 -41.38 -24.71
N LYS A 25 -66.12 -42.08 -25.45
CA LYS A 25 -64.69 -42.24 -25.13
C LYS A 25 -63.75 -41.08 -25.55
N PRO A 26 -64.02 -40.20 -26.53
CA PRO A 26 -63.05 -39.16 -26.84
C PRO A 26 -62.98 -38.10 -25.73
N VAL A 27 -64.12 -37.72 -25.15
CA VAL A 27 -64.20 -36.62 -24.16
C VAL A 27 -63.42 -36.94 -22.88
N ILE A 28 -63.53 -38.16 -22.37
CA ILE A 28 -62.82 -38.58 -21.14
C ILE A 28 -61.29 -38.61 -21.39
N ILE A 29 -60.87 -39.05 -22.57
CA ILE A 29 -59.45 -39.07 -22.97
C ILE A 29 -58.92 -37.64 -23.09
N TYR A 30 -59.68 -36.72 -23.69
CA TYR A 30 -59.31 -35.30 -23.77
C TYR A 30 -59.24 -34.64 -22.40
N ILE A 31 -60.16 -34.93 -21.47
CA ILE A 31 -60.12 -34.42 -20.09
C ILE A 31 -58.89 -34.95 -19.35
N LEU A 32 -58.51 -36.21 -19.55
CA LEU A 32 -57.33 -36.81 -18.92
C LEU A 32 -56.02 -36.22 -19.48
N ILE A 33 -55.97 -35.97 -20.79
CA ILE A 33 -54.85 -35.25 -21.43
C ILE A 33 -54.80 -33.79 -20.95
N LEU A 34 -55.95 -33.10 -20.82
CA LEU A 34 -56.03 -31.75 -20.29
C LEU A 34 -55.58 -31.68 -18.82
N PHE A 35 -55.92 -32.69 -18.01
CA PHE A 35 -55.49 -32.79 -16.63
C PHE A 35 -53.98 -33.04 -16.53
N LEU A 36 -53.45 -33.93 -17.37
CA LEU A 36 -52.00 -34.17 -17.46
C LEU A 36 -51.26 -32.92 -17.96
N ALA A 37 -51.81 -32.21 -18.95
CA ALA A 37 -51.27 -30.95 -19.45
C ALA A 37 -51.33 -29.84 -18.39
N ALA A 38 -52.42 -29.74 -17.62
CA ALA A 38 -52.53 -28.80 -16.51
C ALA A 38 -51.54 -29.12 -15.39
N PHE A 39 -51.31 -30.41 -15.08
CA PHE A 39 -50.28 -30.84 -14.14
C PHE A 39 -48.87 -30.51 -14.64
N LEU A 40 -48.59 -30.75 -15.92
CA LEU A 40 -47.32 -30.37 -16.53
C LEU A 40 -47.15 -28.85 -16.53
N LEU A 41 -48.20 -28.07 -16.82
CA LEU A 41 -48.16 -26.60 -16.76
C LEU A 41 -47.99 -26.10 -15.33
N MET A 42 -48.62 -26.73 -14.34
CA MET A 42 -48.43 -26.40 -12.92
C MET A 42 -47.01 -26.76 -12.45
N PHE A 43 -46.44 -27.86 -12.95
CA PHE A 43 -45.06 -28.27 -12.69
C PHE A 43 -44.05 -27.34 -13.37
N LEU A 44 -44.27 -26.97 -14.63
CA LEU A 44 -43.50 -25.97 -15.36
C LEU A 44 -43.63 -24.59 -14.73
N SER A 45 -44.81 -24.24 -14.21
CA SER A 45 -45.04 -23.00 -13.45
C SER A 45 -44.26 -23.01 -12.15
N MET A 46 -44.20 -24.14 -11.41
CA MET A 46 -43.32 -24.26 -10.24
C MET A 46 -41.83 -24.18 -10.62
N LEU A 47 -41.43 -24.77 -11.75
CA LEU A 47 -40.06 -24.74 -12.25
C LEU A 47 -39.65 -23.31 -12.66
N SER A 48 -40.55 -22.58 -13.31
CA SER A 48 -40.41 -21.16 -13.60
C SER A 48 -40.44 -20.30 -12.33
N HIS A 49 -41.24 -20.68 -11.32
CA HIS A 49 -41.30 -19.99 -10.04
C HIS A 49 -40.01 -20.17 -9.21
N GLN A 50 -39.43 -21.38 -9.19
CA GLN A 50 -38.10 -21.61 -8.61
C GLN A 50 -37.02 -20.84 -9.37
N ARG A 51 -37.06 -20.79 -10.70
CA ARG A 51 -36.10 -20.00 -11.48
C ARG A 51 -36.25 -18.50 -11.24
N SER A 52 -37.45 -17.93 -11.24
CA SER A 52 -37.66 -16.49 -11.01
C SER A 52 -37.19 -16.03 -9.63
N ASN A 53 -37.39 -16.86 -8.59
CA ASN A 53 -36.87 -16.55 -7.26
C ASN A 53 -35.35 -16.79 -7.18
N THR A 54 -34.78 -17.75 -7.93
CA THR A 54 -33.33 -17.97 -8.05
C THR A 54 -32.64 -16.90 -8.91
N GLU A 55 -33.37 -16.25 -9.80
CA GLU A 55 -32.88 -15.17 -10.66
C GLU A 55 -32.92 -13.83 -9.91
N ALA A 56 -33.96 -13.59 -9.09
CA ALA A 56 -34.00 -12.48 -8.15
C ALA A 56 -33.00 -12.66 -6.99
N LEU A 57 -32.87 -13.87 -6.43
CA LEU A 57 -31.85 -14.19 -5.41
C LEU A 57 -30.45 -14.24 -6.00
N GLY A 58 -30.25 -14.68 -7.24
CA GLY A 58 -28.96 -14.73 -7.92
C GLY A 58 -28.49 -13.35 -8.37
N GLN A 59 -29.40 -12.47 -8.79
CA GLN A 59 -29.10 -11.06 -9.00
C GLN A 59 -28.81 -10.33 -7.68
N LEU A 60 -29.52 -10.65 -6.59
CA LEU A 60 -29.21 -10.13 -5.25
C LEU A 60 -27.89 -10.70 -4.68
N GLN A 61 -27.58 -11.98 -4.88
CA GLN A 61 -26.32 -12.61 -4.43
C GLN A 61 -25.13 -12.04 -5.20
N ASN A 62 -25.23 -11.94 -6.52
CA ASN A 62 -24.19 -11.30 -7.34
C ASN A 62 -24.06 -9.81 -7.01
N SER A 63 -25.15 -9.11 -6.67
CA SER A 63 -25.08 -7.71 -6.22
C SER A 63 -24.50 -7.56 -4.82
N VAL A 64 -24.76 -8.50 -3.89
CA VAL A 64 -24.17 -8.49 -2.53
C VAL A 64 -22.70 -8.90 -2.56
N SER A 65 -22.32 -9.88 -3.39
CA SER A 65 -20.91 -10.25 -3.62
C SER A 65 -20.15 -9.13 -4.35
N ALA A 66 -20.74 -8.48 -5.36
CA ALA A 66 -20.13 -7.31 -5.99
C ALA A 66 -20.05 -6.10 -5.04
N ILE A 67 -21.02 -5.90 -4.15
CA ILE A 67 -20.96 -4.84 -3.13
C ILE A 67 -19.91 -5.15 -2.06
N GLN A 68 -19.79 -6.39 -1.62
CA GLN A 68 -18.72 -6.81 -0.71
C GLN A 68 -17.35 -6.67 -1.37
N GLU A 69 -17.23 -7.06 -2.63
CA GLU A 69 -15.99 -6.90 -3.40
C GLU A 69 -15.63 -5.42 -3.55
N ILE A 70 -16.59 -4.56 -3.92
CA ILE A 70 -16.41 -3.10 -3.99
C ILE A 70 -16.02 -2.51 -2.62
N GLN A 71 -16.61 -2.96 -1.52
CA GLN A 71 -16.24 -2.51 -0.17
C GLN A 71 -14.81 -2.93 0.16
N THR A 72 -14.44 -4.19 -0.06
CA THR A 72 -13.07 -4.65 0.16
C THR A 72 -12.06 -3.95 -0.75
N THR A 73 -12.42 -3.64 -2.00
CA THR A 73 -11.56 -2.88 -2.91
C THR A 73 -11.44 -1.42 -2.48
N GLN A 74 -12.50 -0.76 -2.01
CA GLN A 74 -12.39 0.59 -1.44
C GLN A 74 -11.50 0.62 -0.21
N GLU A 75 -11.63 -0.37 0.67
CA GLU A 75 -10.84 -0.46 1.89
C GLU A 75 -9.35 -0.67 1.59
N GLN A 76 -9.05 -1.50 0.58
CA GLN A 76 -7.69 -1.64 0.04
C GLN A 76 -7.15 -0.37 -0.61
N ILE A 77 -7.98 0.37 -1.35
CA ILE A 77 -7.58 1.67 -1.95
C ILE A 77 -7.25 2.67 -0.85
N ILE A 78 -8.05 2.74 0.22
CA ILE A 78 -7.79 3.63 1.36
C ILE A 78 -6.52 3.21 2.09
N GLU A 79 -6.31 1.91 2.31
CA GLU A 79 -5.09 1.40 2.94
C GLU A 79 -3.85 1.70 2.09
N LEU A 80 -3.94 1.50 0.76
CA LEU A 80 -2.85 1.82 -0.16
C LEU A 80 -2.56 3.31 -0.22
N GLN A 81 -3.59 4.16 -0.24
CA GLN A 81 -3.42 5.62 -0.16
C GLN A 81 -2.71 6.01 1.14
N LYS A 82 -3.15 5.46 2.27
CA LYS A 82 -2.51 5.72 3.56
C LYS A 82 -1.04 5.28 3.56
N ARG A 83 -0.72 4.10 3.05
CA ARG A 83 0.68 3.64 2.92
C ARG A 83 1.49 4.52 1.98
N LEU A 84 0.88 5.02 0.91
CA LEU A 84 1.53 5.91 -0.04
C LEU A 84 1.85 7.25 0.62
N ASP A 85 0.89 7.83 1.36
CA ASP A 85 1.08 9.05 2.13
C ASP A 85 2.16 8.88 3.21
N GLU A 86 2.15 7.75 3.94
CA GLU A 86 3.18 7.41 4.95
C GLU A 86 4.56 7.27 4.29
N THR A 87 4.65 6.54 3.18
CA THR A 87 5.92 6.36 2.44
C THR A 87 6.42 7.67 1.84
N GLU A 88 5.52 8.54 1.37
CA GLU A 88 5.87 9.87 0.86
C GLU A 88 6.40 10.76 1.98
N ALA A 89 5.78 10.74 3.16
CA ALA A 89 6.26 11.46 4.34
C ALA A 89 7.66 10.96 4.78
N GLU A 90 7.87 9.64 4.87
CA GLU A 90 9.17 9.05 5.19
C GLU A 90 10.24 9.42 4.15
N ARG A 91 9.88 9.45 2.86
CA ARG A 91 10.78 9.89 1.79
C ARG A 91 11.17 11.35 1.93
N ASP A 92 10.22 12.22 2.29
CA ASP A 92 10.50 13.65 2.46
C ASP A 92 11.37 13.90 3.69
N GLU A 93 11.13 13.19 4.80
CA GLU A 93 11.99 13.21 5.98
C GLU A 93 13.42 12.75 5.65
N ALA A 94 13.56 11.57 5.02
CA ALA A 94 14.86 11.05 4.60
C ALA A 94 15.60 11.99 3.64
N LYS A 95 14.87 12.71 2.77
CA LYS A 95 15.46 13.68 1.85
C LYS A 95 15.98 14.91 2.57
N GLU A 96 15.26 15.41 3.59
CA GLU A 96 15.74 16.53 4.39
C GLU A 96 16.94 16.13 5.25
N GLU A 97 16.94 14.93 5.85
CA GLU A 97 18.10 14.39 6.55
C GLU A 97 19.31 14.28 5.63
N LEU A 98 19.14 13.74 4.42
CA LEU A 98 20.21 13.61 3.45
C LEU A 98 20.76 14.98 3.01
N LYS A 99 19.90 15.98 2.90
CA LYS A 99 20.33 17.36 2.62
C LYS A 99 21.14 17.94 3.78
N VAL A 100 20.69 17.79 5.03
CA VAL A 100 21.43 18.23 6.23
C VAL A 100 22.79 17.55 6.31
N ILE A 101 22.86 16.25 6.04
CA ILE A 101 24.11 15.49 6.01
C ILE A 101 25.02 15.99 4.87
N SER A 102 24.47 16.20 3.68
CA SER A 102 25.21 16.71 2.53
C SER A 102 25.81 18.09 2.80
N ASP A 103 25.03 19.01 3.38
CA ASP A 103 25.51 20.34 3.77
C ASP A 103 26.61 20.22 4.83
N SER A 104 26.42 19.37 5.83
CA SER A 104 27.42 19.10 6.87
C SER A 104 28.73 18.53 6.30
N ILE A 105 28.66 17.62 5.31
CA ILE A 105 29.84 17.07 4.64
C ILE A 105 30.56 18.17 3.86
N SER A 106 29.83 19.00 3.12
CA SER A 106 30.44 20.11 2.36
C SER A 106 31.15 21.09 3.29
N ASP A 107 30.56 21.41 4.43
CA ASP A 107 31.19 22.27 5.43
C ASP A 107 32.43 21.59 6.04
N LEU A 108 32.36 20.30 6.35
CA LEU A 108 33.50 19.53 6.86
C LEU A 108 34.67 19.47 5.84
N GLU A 109 34.36 19.28 4.56
CA GLU A 109 35.37 19.27 3.49
C GLU A 109 36.07 20.64 3.38
N LYS A 110 35.30 21.73 3.40
CA LYS A 110 35.82 23.10 3.39
C LYS A 110 36.70 23.40 4.60
N THR A 111 36.26 23.02 5.80
CA THR A 111 37.08 23.20 7.02
C THR A 111 38.36 22.37 6.98
N SER A 112 38.30 21.13 6.45
CA SER A 112 39.48 20.29 6.24
C SER A 112 40.46 20.93 5.26
N GLN A 113 39.98 21.46 4.14
CA GLN A 113 40.79 22.16 3.16
C GLN A 113 41.46 23.40 3.76
N ALA A 114 40.73 24.17 4.57
CA ALA A 114 41.26 25.33 5.28
C ALA A 114 42.38 24.94 6.26
N LEU A 115 42.18 23.85 7.02
CA LEU A 115 43.19 23.33 7.95
C LEU A 115 44.46 22.82 7.23
N LEU A 116 44.31 22.16 6.08
CA LEU A 116 45.43 21.73 5.25
C LEU A 116 46.22 22.91 4.68
N ALA A 117 45.53 23.96 4.24
CA ALA A 117 46.17 25.18 3.76
C ALA A 117 46.95 25.89 4.89
N LEU A 118 46.38 25.96 6.10
CA LEU A 118 47.07 26.48 7.27
C LEU A 118 48.32 25.64 7.62
N TYR A 119 48.22 24.31 7.53
CA TYR A 119 49.35 23.42 7.74
C TYR A 119 50.48 23.67 6.73
N ASN A 120 50.14 23.83 5.45
CA ASN A 120 51.10 24.16 4.40
C ASN A 120 51.79 25.50 4.68
N LEU A 121 51.01 26.54 5.03
CA LEU A 121 51.54 27.86 5.39
C LEU A 121 52.53 27.78 6.56
N GLN A 122 52.21 26.99 7.59
CA GLN A 122 53.11 26.76 8.73
C GLN A 122 54.42 26.08 8.28
N GLN A 123 54.34 25.07 7.42
CA GLN A 123 55.52 24.38 6.91
C GLN A 123 56.42 25.30 6.08
N GLU A 124 55.84 26.12 5.20
CA GLU A 124 56.59 27.10 4.41
C GLU A 124 57.24 28.17 5.30
N TYR A 125 56.54 28.62 6.34
CA TYR A 125 57.08 29.58 7.30
C TYR A 125 58.29 29.00 8.07
N LEU A 126 58.21 27.74 8.49
CA LEU A 126 59.31 27.05 9.18
C LEU A 126 60.52 26.80 8.26
N THR A 127 60.27 26.55 6.97
CA THR A 127 61.34 26.38 5.97
C THR A 127 61.93 27.72 5.49
N GLY A 128 61.35 28.85 5.92
CA GLY A 128 61.80 30.20 5.58
C GLY A 128 61.47 30.63 4.15
N ASN A 129 60.57 29.91 3.47
CA ASN A 129 60.13 30.22 2.13
C ASN A 129 59.04 31.31 2.15
N LEU A 130 59.45 32.58 2.14
CA LEU A 130 58.53 33.73 2.18
C LEU A 130 57.67 33.83 0.91
N ASP A 131 58.23 33.55 -0.26
CA ASP A 131 57.49 33.61 -1.53
C ASP A 131 56.38 32.55 -1.57
N GLY A 132 56.68 31.32 -1.08
CA GLY A 132 55.69 30.27 -0.88
C GLY A 132 54.60 30.69 0.10
N CYS A 133 55.00 31.24 1.26
CA CYS A 133 54.03 31.71 2.25
C CYS A 133 53.05 32.75 1.69
N LEU A 134 53.53 33.70 0.89
CA LEU A 134 52.68 34.72 0.25
C LEU A 134 51.71 34.09 -0.77
N LEU A 135 52.18 33.09 -1.53
CA LEU A 135 51.33 32.38 -2.50
C LEU A 135 50.24 31.57 -1.79
N THR A 136 50.60 30.83 -0.74
CA THR A 136 49.64 30.08 0.08
C THR A 136 48.67 31.04 0.80
N LEU A 137 49.12 32.21 1.25
CA LEU A 137 48.27 33.23 1.86
C LEU A 137 47.26 33.82 0.86
N GLN A 138 47.70 34.07 -0.38
CA GLN A 138 46.82 34.48 -1.47
C GLN A 138 45.79 33.40 -1.79
N GLU A 139 46.21 32.14 -1.88
CA GLU A 139 45.32 31.01 -2.15
C GLU A 139 44.25 30.85 -1.06
N ILE A 140 44.64 30.98 0.21
CA ILE A 140 43.70 30.97 1.35
C ILE A 140 42.69 32.13 1.24
N SER A 141 43.14 33.32 0.85
CA SER A 141 42.28 34.49 0.68
C SER A 141 41.34 34.36 -0.52
N ASP A 142 41.82 33.83 -1.65
CA ASP A 142 41.02 33.64 -2.87
C ASP A 142 39.93 32.60 -2.66
N GLN A 143 40.20 31.59 -1.84
CA GLN A 143 39.25 30.52 -1.51
C GLN A 143 38.43 30.82 -0.24
N HIS A 144 38.61 32.00 0.39
CA HIS A 144 37.96 32.38 1.65
C HIS A 144 38.11 31.30 2.77
N LEU A 145 39.24 30.59 2.76
CA LEU A 145 39.51 29.52 3.72
C LEU A 145 39.77 30.07 5.13
N ASP A 146 40.11 31.35 5.25
CA ASP A 146 40.30 32.04 6.52
C ASP A 146 39.03 32.11 7.38
N GLU A 147 37.86 32.26 6.75
CA GLU A 147 36.56 32.24 7.45
C GLU A 147 36.11 30.84 7.85
N LEU A 148 36.61 29.82 7.15
CA LEU A 148 36.30 28.40 7.36
C LEU A 148 37.18 27.77 8.44
N LEU A 149 38.18 28.49 8.96
CA LEU A 149 39.03 27.99 10.03
C LEU A 149 38.29 27.94 11.38
N PRO A 150 38.36 26.81 12.10
CA PRO A 150 37.78 26.71 13.43
C PRO A 150 38.38 27.75 14.38
N SER A 151 37.50 28.50 15.04
CA SER A 151 37.84 29.45 16.11
C SER A 151 37.68 28.86 17.51
N THR A 152 37.29 27.58 17.61
CA THR A 152 37.07 26.88 18.87
C THR A 152 38.39 26.75 19.62
N ASN A 153 38.45 27.32 20.82
CA ASN A 153 39.58 27.20 21.72
C ASN A 153 39.48 25.88 22.48
N THR A 154 40.36 24.94 22.18
CA THR A 154 40.59 23.75 23.00
C THR A 154 41.65 24.09 24.03
N GLU A 155 41.38 23.80 25.31
CA GLU A 155 42.21 24.23 26.44
C GLU A 155 43.72 24.02 26.19
N GLY A 156 44.46 25.13 26.17
CA GLY A 156 45.93 25.13 26.03
C GLY A 156 46.47 25.15 24.60
N VAL A 157 45.62 25.15 23.57
CA VAL A 157 46.04 25.24 22.16
C VAL A 157 45.46 26.49 21.51
N THR A 158 46.31 27.30 20.88
CA THR A 158 45.85 28.46 20.11
C THR A 158 44.96 27.99 18.96
N PRO A 159 43.74 28.55 18.79
CA PRO A 159 42.83 28.18 17.71
C PRO A 159 43.49 28.29 16.32
N PRO A 160 43.15 27.40 15.37
CA PRO A 160 43.63 27.48 13.99
C PRO A 160 43.43 28.86 13.34
N ALA A 161 42.26 29.47 13.50
CA ALA A 161 41.97 30.80 12.97
C ALA A 161 42.90 31.88 13.54
N GLN A 162 43.18 31.82 14.85
CA GLN A 162 44.08 32.77 15.51
C GLN A 162 45.54 32.53 15.08
N ARG A 163 45.95 31.26 14.92
CA ARG A 163 47.29 30.93 14.39
C ARG A 163 47.49 31.43 12.96
N TYR A 164 46.47 31.34 12.12
CA TYR A 164 46.53 31.90 10.78
C TYR A 164 46.78 33.42 10.81
N GLN A 165 46.07 34.16 11.66
CA GLN A 165 46.25 35.61 11.81
C GLN A 165 47.65 35.97 12.30
N GLU A 166 48.15 35.27 13.33
CA GLU A 166 49.51 35.48 13.84
C GLU A 166 50.59 35.23 12.75
N LEU A 167 50.44 34.17 11.97
CA LEU A 167 51.36 33.86 10.86
C LEU A 167 51.28 34.91 9.76
N LYS A 168 50.06 35.30 9.38
CA LYS A 168 49.82 36.36 8.39
C LYS A 168 50.51 37.66 8.80
N GLU A 169 50.34 38.11 10.04
CA GLU A 169 51.01 39.30 10.57
C GLU A 169 52.53 39.15 10.61
N ALA A 170 53.04 37.98 11.03
CA ALA A 170 54.48 37.72 11.09
C ALA A 170 55.15 37.71 9.70
N ILE A 171 54.43 37.24 8.67
CA ILE A 171 54.91 37.25 7.28
C ILE A 171 54.86 38.68 6.72
N LEU A 172 53.80 39.45 7.00
CA LEU A 172 53.63 40.82 6.50
C LEU A 172 54.55 41.86 7.18
N ASN A 173 55.00 41.59 8.40
CA ASN A 173 55.89 42.47 9.16
C ASN A 173 57.38 42.18 8.96
N LYS A 174 57.74 41.23 8.08
CA LYS A 174 59.12 40.92 7.70
C LYS A 174 59.51 41.63 6.40
#